data_AF-A0A1E1GC00-F1
#
_entry.id   AF-A0A1E1GC00-F1
#
_cell.length_a   1.000
_cell.length_b   1.000
_cell.length_c   1.000
_cell.angle_alpha   90.00
_cell.angle_beta   90.00
_cell.angle_gamma   90.00
#
_symmetry.space_group_name_H-M   'P 1'
#
loop_
_entity.id
_entity.type
_entity.pdbx_description
1 polymer ?
#
loop_
_entity_poly.entity_id
_entity_poly.type
_entity_poly.pdbx_seq_one_letter_code
_entity_poly.pdbx_strand_id
1 'polypeptide(L)'
;MKPVFAKYKDITKHSNDVETAEIKSLLKTLSEEPYQTAVTSLGLTPMLLAVTSAQEDYDKVESQARAHKSAKEVGKTRQVRTELTSIYDLFMRYTAASAEAYPEKEHLTKLLKDLNTIRDSKRRLTGSGKKDKKAKSEETTQVAG
;
A
#
# COMPACT_ATOMS: atom_id res chain seq x y z
N MET A 1 18.48 39.24 18.69
CA MET A 1 17.60 38.05 18.65
C MET A 1 17.79 37.33 17.33
N LYS A 2 17.87 36.00 17.32
CA LYS A 2 17.87 35.23 16.05
C LYS A 2 16.44 35.18 15.50
N PRO A 3 16.20 35.39 14.20
CA PRO A 3 14.87 35.29 13.62
C PRO A 3 14.27 33.91 13.86
N VAL A 4 12.99 33.83 14.25
CA VAL A 4 12.29 32.56 14.50
C VAL A 4 12.41 31.62 13.29
N PHE A 5 12.18 32.15 12.09
CA PHE A 5 12.24 31.40 10.83
C PHE A 5 13.61 30.82 10.49
N ALA A 6 14.71 31.30 11.10
CA ALA A 6 16.03 30.76 10.81
C ALA A 6 16.17 29.28 11.23
N LYS A 7 15.40 28.84 12.24
CA LYS A 7 15.37 27.44 12.69
C LYS A 7 14.58 26.51 11.78
N TYR A 8 13.65 27.07 11.00
CA TYR A 8 12.72 26.34 10.13
C TYR A 8 13.10 26.49 8.65
N LYS A 9 14.35 26.86 8.39
CA LYS A 9 14.88 26.88 7.04
C LYS A 9 14.98 25.43 6.54
N ASP A 10 14.50 25.18 5.34
CA ASP A 10 14.58 23.87 4.66
C ASP A 10 13.76 22.73 5.31
N ILE A 11 12.76 23.02 6.15
CA ILE A 11 11.90 21.99 6.79
C ILE A 11 11.25 21.03 5.79
N THR A 12 10.99 21.50 4.56
CA THR A 12 10.43 20.70 3.46
C THR A 12 11.39 19.63 2.92
N LYS A 13 12.64 19.60 3.38
CA LYS A 13 13.64 18.57 3.04
C LYS A 13 13.67 17.43 4.06
N HIS A 14 12.95 17.56 5.18
CA HIS A 14 12.90 16.55 6.21
C HIS A 14 11.89 15.44 5.85
N SER A 15 11.87 14.36 6.63
CA SER A 15 10.81 13.37 6.50
C SER A 15 9.47 13.95 6.95
N ASN A 16 8.37 13.46 6.39
CA ASN A 16 7.03 13.99 6.69
C ASN A 16 6.72 14.05 8.19
N ASP A 17 7.15 13.05 8.98
CA ASP A 17 6.93 13.04 10.44
C ASP A 17 7.71 14.15 11.15
N VAL A 18 8.95 14.41 10.72
CA VAL A 18 9.81 15.47 11.26
C VAL A 18 9.31 16.84 10.83
N GLU A 19 9.01 17.02 9.55
CA GLU A 19 8.42 18.23 9.01
C GLU A 19 7.12 18.59 9.74
N THR A 20 6.22 17.62 9.95
CA THR A 20 4.96 17.82 10.68
C THR A 20 5.21 18.28 12.12
N ALA A 21 6.17 17.69 12.82
CA ALA A 21 6.50 18.07 14.19
C ALA A 21 7.09 19.49 14.27
N GLU A 22 7.95 19.85 13.31
CA GLU A 22 8.55 21.17 13.24
C GLU A 22 7.54 22.25 12.86
N ILE A 23 6.63 21.99 11.92
CA ILE A 23 5.51 22.90 11.59
C ILE A 23 4.64 23.13 12.83
N LYS A 24 4.25 22.08 13.56
CA LYS A 24 3.49 22.22 14.81
C LYS A 24 4.23 23.04 15.86
N SER A 25 5.54 22.83 16.00
CA SER A 25 6.39 23.62 16.90
C SER A 25 6.46 25.10 16.48
N LEU A 26 6.58 25.39 15.18
CA LEU A 26 6.58 26.74 14.64
C LEU A 26 5.25 27.44 14.92
N LEU A 27 4.13 26.79 14.58
CA LEU A 27 2.79 27.33 14.78
C LEU A 27 2.53 27.65 16.26
N LYS A 28 2.92 26.74 17.15
CA LYS A 28 2.86 26.97 18.60
C LYS A 28 3.68 28.18 19.03
N THR A 29 4.94 28.26 18.58
CA THR A 29 5.83 29.40 18.90
C THR A 29 5.24 30.73 18.42
N LEU A 30 4.64 30.76 17.23
CA LEU A 30 4.03 31.96 16.67
C LEU A 30 2.72 32.37 17.37
N SER A 31 2.05 31.42 18.03
CA SER A 31 0.83 31.67 18.81
C SER A 31 1.10 32.18 20.24
N GLU A 32 2.35 32.10 20.71
CA GLU A 32 2.76 32.51 22.06
C GLU A 32 3.35 33.93 22.07
N GLU A 33 3.27 34.61 23.22
CA GLU A 33 3.93 35.91 23.40
C GLU A 33 5.46 35.76 23.48
N PRO A 34 6.24 36.69 22.91
CA PRO A 34 5.84 37.97 22.30
C PRO A 34 5.54 37.88 20.79
N TYR A 35 5.63 36.69 20.18
CA TYR A 35 5.52 36.54 18.73
C TYR A 35 4.10 36.77 18.22
N GLN A 36 3.09 36.41 19.02
CA GLN A 36 1.69 36.66 18.71
C GLN A 36 1.40 38.14 18.43
N THR A 37 1.99 39.06 19.20
CA THR A 37 1.84 40.51 19.00
C THR A 37 2.44 40.94 17.66
N ALA A 38 3.61 40.39 17.30
CA ALA A 38 4.26 40.68 16.02
C ALA A 38 3.47 40.09 14.84
N VAL A 39 2.94 38.87 14.97
CA VAL A 39 2.08 38.23 13.95
C VAL A 39 0.85 39.10 13.68
N THR A 40 0.21 39.61 14.75
CA THR A 40 -0.96 40.48 14.63
C THR A 40 -0.60 41.83 14.01
N SER A 41 0.49 42.46 14.47
CA SER A 41 0.94 43.77 13.98
C SER A 41 1.36 43.74 12.51
N LEU A 42 1.92 42.61 12.05
CA LEU A 42 2.30 42.39 10.66
C LEU A 42 1.15 41.88 9.79
N GLY A 43 -0.06 41.69 10.35
CA GLY A 43 -1.22 41.19 9.61
C GLY A 43 -1.10 39.74 9.14
N LEU A 44 -0.25 38.93 9.79
CA LEU A 44 0.03 37.54 9.41
C LEU A 44 -0.97 36.54 10.01
N THR A 45 -1.92 37.00 10.84
CA THR A 45 -2.95 36.17 11.47
C THR A 45 -3.71 35.28 10.48
N PRO A 46 -4.16 35.76 9.29
CA PRO A 46 -4.83 34.90 8.32
C PRO A 46 -3.94 33.77 7.80
N MET A 47 -2.64 34.03 7.62
CA MET A 47 -1.68 33.01 7.19
C MET A 47 -1.45 31.96 8.28
N LEU A 48 -1.31 32.39 9.54
CA LEU A 48 -1.15 31.47 10.68
C LEU A 48 -2.37 30.54 10.83
N LEU A 49 -3.58 31.08 10.65
CA LEU A 49 -4.81 30.32 10.69
C LEU A 49 -4.88 29.31 9.52
N ALA A 50 -4.55 29.74 8.30
CA ALA A 50 -4.57 28.88 7.12
C ALA A 50 -3.60 27.69 7.26
N VAL A 51 -2.38 27.93 7.75
CA VAL A 51 -1.39 26.85 7.95
C VAL A 51 -1.81 25.91 9.09
N THR A 52 -2.38 26.44 10.18
CA THR A 52 -2.95 25.62 11.26
C THR A 52 -4.07 24.71 10.76
N SER A 53 -5.03 25.26 10.00
CA SER A 53 -6.12 24.47 9.41
C SER A 53 -5.61 23.39 8.46
N ALA A 54 -4.64 23.72 7.59
CA ALA A 54 -4.04 22.74 6.69
C ALA A 54 -3.33 21.61 7.46
N GLN A 55 -2.70 21.93 8.60
CA GLN A 55 -2.06 20.94 9.45
C GLN A 55 -3.07 20.01 10.14
N GLU A 56 -4.21 20.54 10.57
CA GLU A 56 -5.31 19.76 11.14
C GLU A 56 -5.94 18.81 10.11
N ASP A 57 -6.17 19.30 8.89
CA ASP A 57 -6.66 18.49 7.77
C ASP A 57 -5.68 17.36 7.43
N TYR A 58 -4.38 17.66 7.40
CA TYR A 58 -3.34 16.65 7.20
C TYR A 58 -3.37 15.58 8.28
N ASP A 59 -3.41 15.95 9.56
CA ASP A 59 -3.46 15.00 10.68
C ASP A 59 -4.70 14.09 10.62
N LYS A 60 -5.84 14.65 10.19
CA LYS A 60 -7.07 13.88 10.00
C LYS A 60 -6.92 12.84 8.88
N VAL A 61 -6.40 13.24 7.72
CA VAL A 61 -6.20 12.32 6.59
C VAL A 61 -5.17 11.24 6.94
N GLU A 62 -4.09 11.63 7.62
CA GLU A 62 -3.01 10.74 8.01
C GLU A 62 -3.51 9.70 9.02
N SER A 63 -4.24 10.13 10.06
CA SER A 63 -4.83 9.21 11.04
C SER A 63 -5.84 8.24 10.43
N GLN A 64 -6.66 8.70 9.48
CA GLN A 64 -7.55 7.83 8.69
C GLN A 64 -6.76 6.83 7.85
N ALA A 65 -5.67 7.25 7.21
CA ALA A 65 -4.83 6.37 6.42
C ALA A 65 -4.13 5.32 7.31
N ARG A 66 -3.65 5.70 8.49
CA ARG A 66 -3.09 4.78 9.50
C ARG A 66 -4.14 3.78 9.95
N ALA A 67 -5.36 4.23 10.28
CA ALA A 67 -6.48 3.37 10.65
C ALA A 67 -6.88 2.40 9.52
N HIS A 68 -6.91 2.87 8.26
CA HIS A 68 -7.23 2.02 7.13
C HIS A 68 -6.14 0.99 6.84
N LYS A 69 -4.86 1.35 7.03
CA LYS A 69 -3.73 0.43 6.92
C LYS A 69 -3.72 -0.61 8.04
N SER A 70 -4.03 -0.21 9.28
CA SER A 70 -4.10 -1.14 10.42
C SER A 70 -5.35 -2.03 10.37
N ALA A 71 -6.49 -1.51 9.91
CA ALA A 71 -7.72 -2.29 9.68
C ALA A 71 -7.58 -3.29 8.52
N LYS A 72 -6.58 -3.11 7.64
CA LYS A 72 -6.24 -4.10 6.62
C LYS A 72 -5.56 -5.29 7.30
N GLU A 73 -6.36 -6.21 7.85
CA GLU A 73 -5.90 -7.43 8.50
C GLU A 73 -4.97 -8.23 7.58
N VAL A 74 -3.67 -8.12 7.84
CA VAL A 74 -2.61 -8.85 7.11
C VAL A 74 -2.75 -10.37 7.32
N GLY A 75 -3.49 -10.81 8.35
CA GLY A 75 -3.80 -12.21 8.64
C GLY A 75 -4.85 -12.86 7.72
N LYS A 76 -5.84 -12.11 7.24
CA LYS A 76 -6.90 -12.66 6.36
C LYS A 76 -6.39 -13.04 4.98
N THR A 77 -5.27 -12.49 4.52
CA THR A 77 -4.75 -12.82 3.18
C THR A 77 -4.41 -14.31 3.04
N ARG A 78 -3.86 -14.93 4.11
CA ARG A 78 -3.58 -16.38 4.11
C ARG A 78 -4.87 -17.18 4.16
N GLN A 79 -5.83 -16.78 5.00
CA GLN A 79 -7.13 -17.43 5.10
C GLN A 79 -7.91 -17.35 3.79
N VAL A 80 -8.05 -16.16 3.21
CA VAL A 80 -8.69 -15.93 1.91
C VAL A 80 -8.03 -16.74 0.80
N ARG A 81 -6.70 -16.87 0.80
CA ARG A 81 -5.99 -17.74 -0.15
C ARG A 81 -6.37 -19.21 0.02
N THR A 82 -6.45 -19.68 1.26
CA THR A 82 -6.86 -21.06 1.57
C THR A 82 -8.32 -21.31 1.17
N GLU A 83 -9.24 -20.41 1.52
CA GLU A 83 -10.66 -20.50 1.15
C GLU A 83 -10.85 -20.48 -0.37
N LEU A 84 -10.19 -19.57 -1.08
CA LEU A 84 -10.24 -19.51 -2.54
C LEU A 84 -9.72 -20.80 -3.19
N THR A 85 -8.66 -21.39 -2.63
CA THR A 85 -8.12 -22.66 -3.12
C THR A 85 -9.10 -23.80 -2.85
N SER A 86 -9.70 -23.85 -1.65
CA SER A 86 -10.66 -24.87 -1.28
C SER A 86 -11.93 -24.83 -2.14
N ILE A 87 -12.48 -23.64 -2.41
CA ILE A 87 -13.66 -23.47 -3.27
C ILE A 87 -13.34 -23.88 -4.70
N TYR A 88 -12.17 -23.48 -5.21
CA TYR A 88 -11.72 -23.87 -6.55
C TYR A 88 -11.59 -25.38 -6.69
N ASP A 89 -10.95 -26.05 -5.72
CA ASP A 89 -10.77 -27.50 -5.73
C ASP A 89 -12.13 -28.23 -5.66
N LEU A 90 -13.06 -27.73 -4.85
CA LEU A 90 -14.43 -28.26 -4.78
C LEU A 90 -15.14 -28.15 -6.13
N PHE A 91 -15.06 -26.99 -6.78
CA PHE A 91 -15.67 -26.75 -8.08
C PHE A 91 -15.09 -27.66 -9.17
N MET A 92 -13.77 -27.86 -9.17
CA MET A 92 -13.08 -28.78 -10.10
C MET A 92 -13.56 -30.22 -9.92
N ARG A 93 -13.66 -30.70 -8.68
CA ARG A 93 -14.12 -32.08 -8.37
C ARG A 93 -15.58 -32.28 -8.74
N TYR A 94 -16.43 -31.30 -8.42
CA TYR A 94 -17.85 -31.34 -8.77
C TYR A 94 -18.04 -31.40 -10.29
N THR A 95 -17.30 -30.58 -11.04
CA THR A 95 -17.37 -30.57 -12.50
C THR A 95 -16.91 -31.90 -13.10
N ALA A 96 -15.83 -32.49 -12.58
CA ALA A 96 -15.34 -33.79 -13.02
C ALA A 96 -16.35 -34.91 -12.74
N ALA A 97 -16.86 -34.99 -11.50
CA ALA A 97 -17.86 -35.98 -11.12
C ALA A 97 -19.17 -35.81 -11.91
N SER A 98 -19.58 -34.57 -12.20
CA SER A 98 -20.78 -34.29 -12.99
C SER A 98 -20.60 -34.66 -14.46
N ALA A 99 -19.41 -34.45 -15.04
CA ALA A 99 -19.11 -34.87 -16.41
C ALA A 99 -19.10 -36.40 -16.55
N GLU A 100 -18.66 -37.12 -15.50
CA GLU A 100 -18.68 -38.58 -15.47
C GLU A 100 -20.09 -39.16 -15.23
N ALA A 101 -20.86 -38.56 -14.31
CA ALA A 101 -22.20 -39.02 -13.97
C ALA A 101 -23.25 -38.72 -15.06
N TYR A 102 -23.01 -37.70 -15.89
CA TYR A 102 -23.94 -37.22 -16.91
C TYR A 102 -23.23 -37.07 -18.27
N PRO A 103 -22.80 -38.18 -18.90
CA PRO A 103 -22.06 -38.13 -20.17
C PRO A 103 -22.88 -37.54 -21.32
N GLU A 104 -24.22 -37.57 -21.22
CA GLU A 104 -25.13 -36.94 -22.17
C GLU A 104 -25.07 -35.40 -22.17
N LYS A 105 -24.49 -34.81 -21.12
CA LYS A 105 -24.33 -33.36 -20.98
C LYS A 105 -22.95 -32.92 -21.47
N GLU A 106 -22.77 -32.89 -22.79
CA GLU A 106 -21.49 -32.55 -23.45
C GLU A 106 -20.85 -31.24 -22.96
N HIS A 107 -21.65 -30.26 -22.53
CA HIS A 107 -21.16 -28.98 -22.00
C HIS A 107 -20.35 -29.15 -20.70
N LEU A 108 -20.60 -30.18 -19.89
CA LEU A 108 -19.83 -30.46 -18.67
C LEU A 108 -18.43 -30.97 -19.00
N THR A 109 -18.31 -31.85 -19.99
CA THR A 109 -17.01 -32.35 -20.49
C THR A 109 -16.20 -31.21 -21.12
N LYS A 110 -16.86 -30.31 -21.85
CA LYS A 110 -16.21 -29.10 -22.40
C LYS A 110 -15.70 -28.18 -21.27
N LEU A 111 -16.54 -27.91 -20.26
CA LEU A 111 -16.14 -27.11 -19.10
C LEU A 111 -14.95 -27.73 -18.36
N LEU A 112 -14.95 -29.05 -18.15
CA LEU A 112 -13.82 -29.75 -17.52
C LEU A 112 -12.52 -29.57 -18.31
N LYS A 113 -12.57 -29.65 -19.65
CA LYS A 113 -11.42 -29.42 -20.52
C LYS A 113 -10.91 -27.98 -20.44
N ASP A 114 -11.81 -27.01 -20.46
CA ASP A 114 -11.47 -25.59 -20.37
C ASP A 114 -10.82 -25.26 -19.02
N LEU A 115 -11.37 -25.79 -17.92
CA LEU A 115 -10.80 -25.63 -16.58
C LEU A 115 -9.41 -26.26 -16.43
N ASN A 116 -9.20 -27.45 -17.00
CA ASN A 116 -7.89 -28.09 -17.04
C ASN A 116 -6.87 -27.24 -17.82
N THR A 117 -7.29 -26.59 -18.92
CA THR A 117 -6.44 -25.70 -19.71
C THR A 117 -6.03 -24.45 -18.91
N ILE A 118 -6.95 -23.86 -18.16
CA ILE A 118 -6.68 -22.70 -17.27
C ILE A 118 -5.73 -23.09 -16.14
N ARG A 119 -5.90 -24.27 -15.54
CA ARG A 119 -4.98 -24.78 -14.51
C ARG A 119 -3.57 -24.89 -15.06
N ASP A 120 -3.42 -25.44 -16.25
CA ASP A 120 -2.12 -25.68 -16.86
C ASP A 120 -1.44 -24.37 -17.28
N SER A 121 -2.21 -23.40 -17.81
CA SER A 121 -1.69 -22.05 -18.12
C SER A 121 -1.22 -21.32 -16.86
N LYS A 122 -2.02 -21.34 -15.78
CA LYS A 122 -1.62 -20.80 -14.47
C LYS A 122 -0.36 -21.47 -13.94
N ARG A 123 -0.30 -22.82 -13.97
CA ARG A 123 0.90 -23.58 -13.54
C ARG A 123 2.13 -23.16 -14.31
N ARG A 124 2.02 -22.98 -15.64
CA ARG A 124 3.13 -22.51 -16.48
C ARG A 124 3.58 -21.12 -16.08
N LEU A 125 2.66 -20.17 -15.91
CA LEU A 125 2.96 -18.79 -15.50
C LEU A 125 3.61 -18.70 -14.10
N THR A 126 3.16 -19.52 -13.15
CA THR A 126 3.72 -19.51 -11.78
C THR A 126 4.97 -20.39 -11.62
N GLY A 127 5.14 -21.38 -12.50
CA GLY A 127 6.21 -22.39 -12.43
C GLY A 127 7.44 -22.07 -13.28
N SER A 128 7.30 -21.32 -14.38
CA SER A 128 8.42 -20.93 -15.25
C SER A 128 9.35 -19.91 -14.58
N GLY A 129 8.85 -19.09 -13.66
CA GLY A 129 9.64 -18.06 -12.96
C GLY A 129 10.77 -18.57 -12.04
N LYS A 130 10.89 -19.89 -11.80
CA LYS A 130 11.96 -20.47 -10.96
C LYS A 130 13.13 -21.11 -11.72
N LYS A 131 12.97 -21.49 -12.99
CA LYS A 131 14.09 -22.04 -13.78
C LYS A 131 14.84 -20.98 -14.57
N ASP A 132 14.15 -19.97 -15.10
CA ASP A 132 14.80 -18.94 -15.94
C ASP A 132 15.55 -17.87 -15.11
N LYS A 133 15.29 -17.77 -13.81
CA LYS A 133 16.04 -16.86 -12.92
C LYS A 133 17.36 -17.43 -12.41
N LYS A 134 17.60 -18.76 -12.52
CA LYS A 134 18.87 -19.38 -12.13
C LYS A 134 19.92 -19.31 -13.24
N ALA A 135 19.49 -19.33 -14.50
CA ALA A 135 20.42 -19.23 -15.64
C ALA A 135 21.03 -17.82 -15.81
N LYS A 136 20.32 -16.75 -15.42
CA LYS A 136 20.82 -15.38 -15.57
C LYS A 136 21.74 -14.89 -14.43
N SER A 137 21.78 -15.59 -13.29
CA SER A 137 22.68 -15.23 -12.17
C SER A 137 24.04 -15.93 -12.21
N GLU A 138 24.17 -17.04 -12.95
CA GLU A 138 25.44 -17.79 -13.03
C GLU A 138 26.39 -17.23 -14.12
N GLU A 139 25.88 -16.55 -15.16
CA GLU A 139 26.73 -16.00 -16.22
C GLU A 139 27.40 -14.67 -15.86
N THR A 140 26.87 -13.90 -14.90
CA THR A 140 27.48 -12.62 -14.48
C THR A 140 28.61 -12.79 -13.44
N THR A 141 28.78 -13.98 -12.87
CA THR A 141 29.80 -14.22 -11.81
C THR A 141 31.12 -14.77 -12.34
N GLN A 142 31.22 -15.21 -13.61
CA GLN A 142 32.44 -15.83 -14.16
C GLN A 142 33.35 -14.92 -15.00
N VAL A 143 33.05 -13.62 -15.16
CA VAL A 143 33.91 -12.70 -15.94
C VAL A 143 34.73 -11.74 -15.06
N ALA A 144 34.73 -11.94 -13.73
CA ALA A 144 35.57 -11.17 -12.81
C ALA A 144 36.43 -12.13 -11.97
N GLY A 145 37.48 -12.66 -12.60
CA GLY A 145 38.54 -13.45 -11.99
C GLY A 145 39.85 -13.21 -12.71
#